data_AF-A0A7R9KFH1-F1
#
_entry.id   AF-A0A7R9KFH1-F1
#
_cell.length_a   1.000
_cell.length_b   1.000
_cell.length_c   1.000
_cell.angle_alpha   90.00
_cell.angle_beta   90.00
_cell.angle_gamma   90.00
#
_symmetry.space_group_name_H-M   'P 1'
#
loop_
_entity.id
_entity.type
_entity.pdbx_description
1 polymer ?
#
loop_
_entity_poly.entity_id
_entity_poly.type
_entity_poly.pdbx_seq_one_letter_code
_entity_poly.pdbx_strand_id
1 'polypeptide(L)'
;MELVCGESSPELIQIVIPEKNENTFSITYSAFDDNILSDDRILEQLLQTEEHYVPKGVLESYKCTQSEVEPYMRKELANWMLEVCEETNCEEVVFPVAMNFLDRFLVGTDIRKNQLQLVGVVCLLIASKLRQCQILDPHVLSYFTDYSVSVEEIIGWELLVLRRLQWDVSTVVATDYLDHLLVRIPEISPKQSNNSHEYMESLIRRHSSTFIALCTTGKSLFLNISLIINVSKTKDI
;
A
#
# COMPACT_ATOMS: atom_id res chain seq x y z
N MET A 1 40.10 -6.99 44.90
CA MET A 1 39.44 -8.28 45.15
C MET A 1 38.09 -7.95 45.77
N GLU A 2 37.10 -7.49 45.03
CA GLU A 2 36.38 -8.20 43.96
C GLU A 2 36.08 -9.65 44.35
N LEU A 3 34.79 -9.94 44.60
CA LEU A 3 33.96 -10.67 43.63
C LEU A 3 32.48 -10.46 43.94
N VAL A 4 31.78 -10.09 42.88
CA VAL A 4 30.37 -9.72 42.74
C VAL A 4 29.51 -11.00 42.77
N CYS A 5 28.43 -10.99 43.55
CA CYS A 5 27.29 -11.89 43.35
C CYS A 5 26.36 -11.26 42.32
N GLY A 6 26.13 -11.98 41.23
CA GLY A 6 25.22 -11.58 40.17
C GLY A 6 23.77 -11.80 40.56
N GLU A 7 22.90 -10.98 39.96
CA GLU A 7 21.51 -11.32 39.70
C GLU A 7 21.09 -10.57 38.42
N SER A 8 21.04 -11.36 37.34
CA SER A 8 20.19 -11.29 36.15
C SER A 8 19.51 -9.95 35.82
N SER A 9 20.12 -9.20 34.88
CA SER A 9 19.36 -8.27 34.03
C SER A 9 18.41 -9.05 33.12
N PRO A 10 17.21 -8.51 32.79
CA PRO A 10 16.40 -9.07 31.73
C PRO A 10 17.20 -8.95 30.42
N GLU A 11 17.39 -10.07 29.73
CA GLU A 11 17.93 -10.09 28.37
C GLU A 11 17.04 -9.21 27.51
N LEU A 12 17.56 -8.03 27.16
CA LEU A 12 17.07 -7.25 26.03
C LEU A 12 17.14 -8.18 24.83
N ILE A 13 15.97 -8.63 24.35
CA ILE A 13 15.85 -9.14 23.00
C ILE A 13 16.23 -7.96 22.10
N GLN A 14 17.49 -7.90 21.70
CA GLN A 14 17.90 -7.08 20.58
C GLN A 14 17.15 -7.66 19.38
N ILE A 15 16.03 -7.03 19.02
CA ILE A 15 15.53 -7.10 17.66
C ILE A 15 16.63 -6.46 16.84
N VAL A 16 17.48 -7.31 16.27
CA VAL A 16 18.41 -6.93 15.23
C VAL A 16 17.53 -6.48 14.08
N ILE A 17 17.32 -5.17 13.96
CA ILE A 17 17.01 -4.57 12.67
C ILE A 17 18.13 -5.07 11.77
N PRO A 18 17.87 -5.89 10.74
CA PRO A 18 18.94 -6.42 9.92
C PRO A 18 19.74 -5.23 9.39
N GLU A 19 20.99 -5.10 9.87
CA GLU A 19 21.94 -4.21 9.24
C GLU A 19 21.92 -4.52 7.75
N LYS A 20 21.91 -3.47 6.92
CA LYS A 20 21.98 -3.57 5.45
C LYS A 20 23.08 -4.55 5.06
N ASN A 21 22.70 -5.81 4.89
CA ASN A 21 23.58 -6.80 4.33
C ASN A 21 23.57 -6.46 2.84
N GLU A 22 24.69 -5.91 2.36
CA GLU A 22 24.97 -5.67 0.95
C GLU A 22 25.06 -6.98 0.13
N ASN A 23 24.40 -8.06 0.58
CA ASN A 23 23.99 -9.14 -0.28
C ASN A 23 22.69 -8.71 -0.95
N THR A 24 22.86 -8.07 -2.10
CA THR A 24 21.82 -7.77 -3.08
C THR A 24 21.08 -9.07 -3.43
N PHE A 25 20.09 -9.44 -2.62
CA PHE A 25 19.08 -10.40 -3.05
C PHE A 25 18.33 -9.71 -4.17
N SER A 26 18.64 -10.10 -5.40
CA SER A 26 17.97 -9.60 -6.59
C SER A 26 16.47 -9.85 -6.41
N ILE A 27 15.69 -8.79 -6.17
CA ILE A 27 14.25 -8.83 -6.35
C ILE A 27 14.06 -9.27 -7.80
N THR A 28 13.58 -10.50 -7.98
CA THR A 28 13.30 -11.05 -9.30
C THR A 28 11.94 -10.51 -9.70
N TYR A 29 11.94 -9.35 -10.35
CA TYR A 29 10.74 -8.85 -11.00
C TYR A 29 10.29 -9.86 -12.05
N SER A 30 8.99 -10.13 -12.12
CA SER A 30 8.43 -10.90 -13.24
C SER A 30 8.76 -10.16 -14.54
N ALA A 31 9.24 -10.88 -15.54
CA ALA A 31 9.40 -10.31 -16.87
C ALA A 31 8.04 -9.80 -17.38
N PHE A 32 8.02 -8.64 -18.03
CA PHE A 32 6.82 -8.10 -18.64
C PHE A 32 6.34 -9.02 -19.77
N ASP A 33 5.04 -9.34 -19.76
CA ASP A 33 4.39 -10.05 -20.86
C ASP A 33 3.69 -9.04 -21.77
N ASP A 34 4.33 -8.73 -22.90
CA ASP A 34 3.81 -7.80 -23.90
C ASP A 34 2.39 -8.16 -24.38
N ASN A 35 2.04 -9.46 -24.41
CA ASN A 35 0.70 -9.88 -24.83
C ASN A 35 -0.36 -9.49 -23.81
N ILE A 36 -0.02 -9.54 -22.51
CA ILE A 36 -0.92 -9.11 -21.43
C ILE A 36 -1.02 -7.58 -21.43
N LEU A 37 0.12 -6.89 -21.48
CA LEU A 37 0.15 -5.43 -21.34
C LEU A 37 -0.51 -4.71 -22.54
N SER A 38 -0.32 -5.25 -23.75
CA SER A 38 -0.87 -4.67 -24.98
C SER A 38 -2.34 -5.02 -25.22
N ASP A 39 -2.92 -5.97 -24.50
CA ASP A 39 -4.32 -6.38 -24.69
C ASP A 39 -5.28 -5.34 -24.09
N ASP A 40 -6.07 -4.70 -24.94
CA ASP A 40 -7.07 -3.70 -24.54
C ASP A 40 -8.16 -4.32 -23.64
N ARG A 41 -8.46 -5.61 -23.79
CA ARG A 41 -9.49 -6.29 -22.99
C ARG A 41 -9.10 -6.35 -21.51
N ILE A 42 -7.81 -6.48 -21.23
CA ILE A 42 -7.30 -6.52 -19.85
C ILE A 42 -7.42 -5.13 -19.23
N LEU A 43 -7.06 -4.09 -19.98
CA LEU A 43 -7.23 -2.71 -19.53
C LEU A 43 -8.71 -2.36 -19.29
N GLU A 44 -9.62 -2.78 -20.17
CA GLU A 44 -11.06 -2.61 -19.99
C GLU A 44 -11.57 -3.35 -18.75
N GLN A 45 -11.09 -4.58 -18.50
CA GLN A 45 -11.42 -5.33 -17.29
C GLN A 45 -10.91 -4.65 -16.03
N LEU A 46 -9.69 -4.12 -16.03
CA LEU A 46 -9.16 -3.34 -14.90
C LEU A 46 -10.07 -2.14 -14.59
N LEU A 47 -10.46 -1.39 -15.63
CA LEU A 47 -11.37 -0.23 -15.48
C LEU A 47 -12.75 -0.63 -14.92
N GLN A 48 -13.35 -1.71 -15.42
CA GLN A 48 -14.63 -2.21 -14.91
C GLN A 48 -14.52 -2.67 -13.45
N THR A 49 -13.37 -3.26 -13.12
CA THR A 49 -13.08 -3.79 -11.79
C THR A 49 -12.90 -2.64 -10.79
N GLU A 50 -12.22 -1.55 -11.17
CA GLU A 50 -12.04 -0.35 -10.34
C GLU A 50 -13.38 0.18 -9.80
N GLU A 51 -14.44 0.23 -10.62
CA GLU A 51 -15.75 0.73 -10.20
C GLU A 51 -16.35 -0.01 -8.99
N HIS A 52 -15.94 -1.26 -8.75
CA HIS A 52 -16.41 -2.08 -7.63
C HIS A 52 -15.67 -1.76 -6.33
N TYR A 53 -14.43 -1.27 -6.41
CA TYR A 53 -13.56 -1.00 -5.26
C TYR A 53 -13.47 0.47 -4.88
N VAL A 54 -13.99 1.38 -5.73
CA VAL A 54 -14.25 2.78 -5.36
C VAL A 54 -15.54 2.80 -4.56
N PRO A 55 -15.50 2.97 -3.23
CA PRO A 55 -16.74 2.89 -2.47
C PRO A 55 -17.55 4.17 -2.76
N LYS A 56 -18.65 4.02 -3.49
CA LYS A 56 -19.50 5.16 -3.87
C LYS A 56 -20.13 5.72 -2.58
N GLY A 57 -19.89 6.99 -2.28
CA GLY A 57 -20.51 7.67 -1.13
C GLY A 57 -19.76 7.55 0.22
N VAL A 58 -18.48 7.11 0.26
CA VAL A 58 -17.71 7.02 1.53
C VAL A 58 -17.77 8.29 2.34
N LEU A 59 -17.68 9.50 1.77
CA LEU A 59 -17.67 10.70 2.60
C LEU A 59 -18.97 10.85 3.42
N GLU A 60 -20.10 10.41 2.86
CA GLU A 60 -21.39 10.39 3.55
C GLU A 60 -21.48 9.18 4.49
N SER A 61 -21.13 7.98 4.03
CA SER A 61 -21.16 6.76 4.84
C SER A 61 -20.18 6.79 6.02
N TYR A 62 -18.97 7.31 5.82
CA TYR A 62 -17.91 7.45 6.82
C TYR A 62 -18.35 8.36 7.97
N LYS A 63 -18.97 9.50 7.65
CA LYS A 63 -19.54 10.41 8.65
C LYS A 63 -20.72 9.79 9.41
N CYS A 64 -21.45 8.87 8.80
CA CYS A 64 -22.56 8.17 9.44
C CYS A 64 -22.13 6.93 10.25
N THR A 65 -21.01 6.29 9.87
CA THR A 65 -20.50 5.07 10.53
C THR A 65 -19.56 5.38 11.69
N GLN A 66 -18.65 6.35 11.53
CA GLN A 66 -17.60 6.61 12.52
C GLN A 66 -18.09 7.54 13.64
N SER A 67 -17.94 7.07 14.88
CA SER A 67 -18.28 7.85 16.08
C SER A 67 -17.10 8.64 16.66
N GLU A 68 -15.88 8.09 16.58
CA GLU A 68 -14.65 8.71 17.11
C GLU A 68 -13.63 9.12 16.06
N VAL A 69 -13.58 8.45 14.90
CA VAL A 69 -12.53 8.68 13.90
C VAL A 69 -12.88 9.84 12.99
N GLU A 70 -12.00 10.85 12.97
CA GLU A 70 -12.15 12.03 12.12
C GLU A 70 -11.30 11.93 10.84
N PRO A 71 -11.70 12.59 9.73
CA PRO A 71 -10.98 12.51 8.45
C PRO A 71 -9.50 12.91 8.52
N TYR A 72 -9.11 13.79 9.45
CA TYR A 72 -7.71 14.15 9.62
C TYR A 72 -6.90 13.00 10.24
N MET A 73 -7.48 12.18 11.13
CA MET A 73 -6.79 11.05 11.75
C MET A 73 -6.44 9.99 10.69
N ARG A 74 -7.33 9.76 9.71
CA ARG A 74 -7.05 8.91 8.54
C ARG A 74 -5.87 9.45 7.72
N LYS A 75 -5.76 10.78 7.56
CA LYS A 75 -4.61 11.40 6.86
C LYS A 75 -3.30 11.20 7.63
N GLU A 76 -3.29 11.44 8.94
CA GLU A 76 -2.09 11.23 9.75
C GLU A 76 -1.66 9.75 9.73
N LEU A 77 -2.63 8.82 9.83
CA LEU A 77 -2.35 7.40 9.67
C LEU A 77 -1.80 7.07 8.27
N ALA A 78 -2.36 7.64 7.20
CA ALA A 78 -1.88 7.39 5.84
C ALA A 78 -0.44 7.85 5.62
N ASN A 79 -0.07 9.02 6.17
CA ASN A 79 1.32 9.50 6.13
C ASN A 79 2.25 8.54 6.88
N TRP A 80 1.87 8.13 8.09
CA TRP A 80 2.64 7.17 8.88
C TRP A 80 2.77 5.81 8.17
N MET A 81 1.70 5.30 7.57
CA MET A 81 1.74 4.04 6.79
C MET A 81 2.68 4.14 5.58
N LEU A 82 2.71 5.30 4.92
CA LEU A 82 3.65 5.55 3.81
C LEU A 82 5.10 5.52 4.30
N GLU A 83 5.39 6.22 5.41
CA GLU A 83 6.73 6.21 6.04
C GLU A 83 7.17 4.78 6.42
N VAL A 84 6.27 3.96 6.99
CA VAL A 84 6.57 2.56 7.31
C VAL A 84 6.90 1.77 6.04
N CYS A 85 6.15 1.95 4.94
CA CYS A 85 6.45 1.30 3.67
C CYS A 85 7.81 1.74 3.08
N GLU A 86 8.17 3.02 3.20
CA GLU A 86 9.46 3.54 2.72
C GLU A 86 10.63 2.97 3.54
N GLU A 87 10.53 2.97 4.87
CA GLU A 87 11.57 2.43 5.76
C GLU A 87 11.75 0.90 5.62
N THR A 88 10.66 0.18 5.33
CA THR A 88 10.69 -1.28 5.11
C THR A 88 10.99 -1.68 3.66
N ASN A 89 11.19 -0.71 2.75
CA ASN A 89 11.39 -0.94 1.31
C ASN A 89 10.28 -1.81 0.70
N CYS A 90 9.03 -1.52 1.04
CA CYS A 90 7.87 -2.15 0.42
C CYS A 90 7.77 -1.85 -1.08
N GLU A 91 7.17 -2.78 -1.82
CA GLU A 91 6.78 -2.53 -3.21
C GLU A 91 5.78 -1.36 -3.28
N GLU A 92 5.91 -0.50 -4.29
CA GLU A 92 5.14 0.76 -4.42
C GLU A 92 3.60 0.54 -4.42
N VAL A 93 3.16 -0.66 -4.82
CA VAL A 93 1.75 -1.08 -4.85
C VAL A 93 1.16 -1.39 -3.46
N VAL A 94 2.00 -1.70 -2.46
CA VAL A 94 1.54 -2.17 -1.14
C VAL A 94 0.78 -1.09 -0.38
N PHE A 95 1.33 0.12 -0.35
CA PHE A 95 0.70 1.24 0.37
C PHE A 95 -0.69 1.60 -0.19
N PRO A 96 -0.87 1.82 -1.52
CA PRO A 96 -2.19 2.08 -2.09
C PRO A 96 -3.22 0.96 -1.81
N VAL A 97 -2.79 -0.30 -1.86
CA VAL A 97 -3.67 -1.45 -1.56
C VAL A 97 -4.05 -1.48 -0.08
N ALA A 98 -3.10 -1.26 0.82
CA ALA A 98 -3.37 -1.18 2.26
C ALA A 98 -4.36 -0.06 2.59
N MET A 99 -4.23 1.10 1.94
CA MET A 99 -5.15 2.21 2.11
C MET A 99 -6.55 1.91 1.58
N ASN A 100 -6.68 1.18 0.46
CA ASN A 100 -7.98 0.72 -0.01
C ASN A 100 -8.65 -0.22 1.01
N PHE A 101 -7.89 -1.14 1.61
CA PHE A 101 -8.41 -2.02 2.67
C PHE A 101 -8.84 -1.23 3.90
N LEU A 102 -8.04 -0.26 4.33
CA LEU A 102 -8.37 0.61 5.46
C LEU A 102 -9.67 1.36 5.21
N ASP A 103 -9.80 2.04 4.07
CA ASP A 103 -10.98 2.85 3.77
C ASP A 103 -12.25 1.98 3.68
N ARG A 104 -12.19 0.83 3.02
CA ARG A 104 -13.30 -0.13 2.95
C ARG A 104 -13.69 -0.67 4.33
N PHE A 105 -12.70 -0.93 5.19
CA PHE A 105 -12.94 -1.37 6.55
C PHE A 105 -13.65 -0.30 7.40
N LEU A 106 -13.20 0.96 7.31
CA LEU A 106 -13.77 2.09 8.05
C LEU A 106 -15.17 2.47 7.58
N VAL A 107 -15.53 2.20 6.32
CA VAL A 107 -16.92 2.40 5.85
C VAL A 107 -17.90 1.47 6.58
N GLY A 108 -17.50 0.22 6.83
CA GLY A 108 -18.37 -0.83 7.35
C GLY A 108 -18.23 -1.15 8.85
N THR A 109 -17.29 -0.49 9.55
CA THR A 109 -16.96 -0.81 10.94
C THR A 109 -16.65 0.44 11.73
N ASP A 110 -17.48 0.75 12.74
CA ASP A 110 -17.17 1.78 13.72
C ASP A 110 -16.03 1.29 14.64
N ILE A 111 -14.99 2.10 14.77
CA ILE A 111 -13.83 1.79 15.60
C ILE A 111 -13.48 2.96 16.52
N ARG A 112 -12.80 2.65 17.62
CA ARG A 112 -12.24 3.67 18.50
C ARG A 112 -10.96 4.22 17.92
N LYS A 113 -10.63 5.47 18.27
CA LYS A 113 -9.40 6.13 17.82
C LYS A 113 -8.11 5.35 18.15
N ASN A 114 -8.10 4.61 19.27
CA ASN A 114 -6.95 3.80 19.67
C ASN A 114 -6.79 2.50 18.87
N GLN A 115 -7.80 2.10 18.10
CA GLN A 115 -7.74 0.92 17.22
C GLN A 115 -7.30 1.29 15.80
N LEU A 116 -7.28 2.58 15.45
CA LEU A 116 -6.99 3.04 14.10
C LEU A 116 -5.58 2.60 13.63
N GLN A 117 -4.56 2.76 14.48
CA GLN A 117 -3.19 2.34 14.16
C GLN A 117 -3.08 0.81 13.98
N LEU A 118 -3.75 0.03 14.83
CA LEU A 118 -3.83 -1.43 14.70
C LEU A 118 -4.45 -1.84 13.36
N VAL A 119 -5.57 -1.23 12.94
CA VAL A 119 -6.17 -1.52 11.64
C VAL A 119 -5.20 -1.17 10.50
N GLY A 120 -4.52 -0.02 10.58
CA GLY A 120 -3.52 0.39 9.58
C GLY A 120 -2.39 -0.64 9.44
N VAL A 121 -1.83 -1.11 10.56
CA VAL A 121 -0.80 -2.16 10.59
C VAL A 121 -1.29 -3.45 9.96
N VAL A 122 -2.50 -3.88 10.30
CA VAL A 122 -3.09 -5.11 9.77
C VAL A 122 -3.34 -4.99 8.27
N CYS A 123 -3.78 -3.83 7.79
CA CYS A 123 -3.92 -3.56 6.36
C CYS A 123 -2.58 -3.62 5.62
N LEU A 124 -1.49 -3.09 6.20
CA LEU A 124 -0.13 -3.24 5.64
C LEU A 124 0.30 -4.71 5.59
N LEU A 125 0.06 -5.46 6.66
CA LEU A 125 0.37 -6.90 6.70
C LEU A 125 -0.35 -7.65 5.58
N ILE A 126 -1.68 -7.47 5.46
CA ILE A 126 -2.49 -8.14 4.42
C ILE A 126 -2.03 -7.72 3.03
N ALA A 127 -1.82 -6.42 2.79
CA ALA A 127 -1.35 -5.93 1.49
C ALA A 127 0.02 -6.52 1.12
N SER A 128 0.95 -6.59 2.08
CA SER A 128 2.27 -7.17 1.84
C SER A 128 2.20 -8.66 1.49
N LYS A 129 1.30 -9.43 2.13
CA LYS A 129 1.07 -10.85 1.80
C LYS A 129 0.54 -11.05 0.37
N LEU A 130 -0.13 -10.05 -0.18
CA LEU A 130 -0.79 -10.14 -1.50
C LEU A 130 0.05 -9.57 -2.64
N ARG A 131 0.87 -8.55 -2.37
CA ARG A 131 1.49 -7.73 -3.41
C ARG A 131 3.01 -7.72 -3.42
N GLN A 132 3.67 -8.36 -2.46
CA GLN A 132 5.13 -8.51 -2.47
C GLN A 132 5.59 -9.90 -2.04
N CYS A 133 6.78 -10.30 -2.49
CA CYS A 133 7.37 -11.60 -2.14
C CYS A 133 7.91 -11.64 -0.70
N GLN A 134 8.52 -10.54 -0.25
CA GLN A 134 9.05 -10.41 1.10
C GLN A 134 7.98 -9.80 2.00
N ILE A 135 7.25 -10.63 2.73
CA ILE A 135 6.12 -10.19 3.57
C ILE A 135 6.63 -9.34 4.75
N LEU A 136 5.86 -8.34 5.18
CA LEU A 136 6.17 -7.57 6.38
C LEU A 136 6.05 -8.47 7.62
N ASP A 137 7.11 -8.51 8.43
CA ASP A 137 7.11 -9.26 9.69
C ASP A 137 6.22 -8.56 10.73
N PRO A 138 5.26 -9.26 11.37
CA PRO A 138 4.45 -8.69 12.45
C PRO A 138 5.26 -8.09 13.61
N HIS A 139 6.45 -8.62 13.91
CA HIS A 139 7.34 -8.07 14.93
C HIS A 139 7.91 -6.71 14.51
N VAL A 140 8.28 -6.56 13.24
CA VAL A 140 8.73 -5.29 12.67
C VAL A 140 7.59 -4.27 12.69
N LEU A 141 6.39 -4.70 12.32
CA LEU A 141 5.20 -3.85 12.38
C LEU A 141 4.87 -3.38 13.80
N SER A 142 4.98 -4.26 14.80
CA SER A 142 4.82 -3.89 16.23
C SER A 142 5.88 -2.87 16.66
N TYR A 143 7.13 -3.03 16.21
CA TYR A 143 8.21 -2.06 16.45
C TYR A 143 7.89 -0.66 15.90
N PHE A 144 7.35 -0.55 14.68
CA PHE A 144 6.93 0.73 14.10
C PHE A 144 5.77 1.41 14.85
N THR A 145 5.00 0.64 15.62
CA THR A 145 3.97 1.18 16.53
C THR A 145 4.51 1.56 17.91
N ASP A 146 5.83 1.56 18.12
CA ASP A 146 6.45 1.72 19.44
C ASP A 146 5.89 0.70 20.46
N TYR A 147 5.62 -0.53 19.98
CA TYR A 147 5.00 -1.62 20.74
C TYR A 147 3.63 -1.29 21.37
N SER A 148 2.98 -0.21 20.93
CA SER A 148 1.60 0.10 21.35
C SER A 148 0.59 -0.91 20.82
N VAL A 149 0.94 -1.64 19.76
CA VAL A 149 0.18 -2.75 19.19
C VAL A 149 1.00 -4.04 19.30
N SER A 150 0.45 -5.05 19.98
CA SER A 150 1.09 -6.36 20.12
C SER A 150 0.98 -7.23 18.87
N VAL A 151 1.91 -8.18 18.70
CA VAL A 151 1.88 -9.14 17.58
C VAL A 151 0.62 -10.01 17.63
N GLU A 152 0.18 -10.37 18.84
CA GLU A 152 -1.05 -11.12 19.07
C GLU A 152 -2.28 -10.34 18.59
N GLU A 153 -2.31 -9.02 18.81
CA GLU A 153 -3.37 -8.16 18.28
C GLU A 153 -3.33 -8.08 16.76
N ILE A 154 -2.14 -7.90 16.16
CA ILE A 154 -1.99 -7.86 14.70
C ILE A 154 -2.53 -9.14 14.06
N ILE A 155 -2.10 -10.30 14.54
CA ILE A 155 -2.53 -11.61 14.02
C ILE A 155 -4.02 -11.84 14.29
N GLY A 156 -4.51 -11.47 15.48
CA GLY A 156 -5.92 -11.61 15.84
C GLY A 156 -6.85 -10.75 14.98
N TRP A 157 -6.41 -9.55 14.62
CA TRP A 157 -7.19 -8.62 13.80
C TRP A 157 -7.09 -8.88 12.30
N GLU A 158 -6.07 -9.61 11.82
CA GLU A 158 -5.97 -10.00 10.42
C GLU A 158 -7.24 -10.69 9.93
N LEU A 159 -7.71 -11.71 10.67
CA LEU A 159 -8.93 -12.43 10.31
C LEU A 159 -10.18 -11.54 10.42
N LEU A 160 -10.20 -10.59 11.37
CA LEU A 160 -11.30 -9.64 11.53
C LEU A 160 -11.41 -8.72 10.30
N VAL A 161 -10.29 -8.14 9.86
CA VAL A 161 -10.23 -7.26 8.70
C VAL A 161 -10.62 -8.02 7.43
N LEU A 162 -10.06 -9.20 7.19
CA LEU A 162 -10.41 -10.04 6.05
C LEU A 162 -11.90 -10.41 6.02
N ARG A 163 -12.47 -10.76 7.18
CA ARG A 163 -13.91 -11.06 7.29
C ARG A 163 -14.76 -9.83 6.97
N ARG A 164 -14.37 -8.64 7.42
CA ARG A 164 -15.08 -7.38 7.14
C ARG A 164 -14.99 -6.99 5.67
N LEU A 165 -13.86 -7.28 5.03
CA LEU A 165 -13.70 -7.16 3.58
C LEU A 165 -14.37 -8.30 2.80
N GLN A 166 -15.06 -9.24 3.46
CA GLN A 166 -15.67 -10.42 2.84
C GLN A 166 -14.70 -11.25 2.00
N TRP A 167 -13.41 -11.26 2.37
CA TRP A 167 -12.32 -11.88 1.60
C TRP A 167 -12.12 -11.30 0.19
N ASP A 168 -12.77 -10.18 -0.11
CA ASP A 168 -12.66 -9.49 -1.38
C ASP A 168 -11.43 -8.58 -1.36
N VAL A 169 -10.26 -9.17 -1.61
CA VAL A 169 -8.94 -8.52 -1.56
C VAL A 169 -8.33 -8.26 -2.95
N SER A 170 -9.07 -8.56 -4.02
CA SER A 170 -8.66 -8.38 -5.42
C SER A 170 -8.80 -6.93 -5.90
N THR A 171 -8.40 -5.99 -5.05
CA THR A 171 -8.48 -4.56 -5.34
C THR A 171 -7.55 -4.20 -6.49
N VAL A 172 -8.09 -3.49 -7.49
CA VAL A 172 -7.30 -2.80 -8.53
C VAL A 172 -6.96 -1.40 -8.06
N VAL A 173 -5.68 -1.03 -8.11
CA VAL A 173 -5.15 0.29 -7.70
C VAL A 173 -4.43 0.99 -8.85
N ALA A 174 -4.10 2.26 -8.67
CA ALA A 174 -3.50 3.11 -9.71
C ALA A 174 -2.19 2.56 -10.28
N THR A 175 -1.39 1.90 -9.44
CA THR A 175 -0.14 1.26 -9.87
C THR A 175 -0.37 0.12 -10.84
N ASP A 176 -1.51 -0.59 -10.77
CA ASP A 176 -1.82 -1.72 -11.67
C ASP A 176 -2.02 -1.24 -13.13
N TYR A 177 -2.31 0.05 -13.36
CA TYR A 177 -2.46 0.61 -14.71
C TYR A 177 -1.15 1.07 -15.33
N LEU A 178 -0.12 1.33 -14.52
CA LEU A 178 1.08 2.03 -14.95
C LEU A 178 1.78 1.29 -16.10
N ASP A 179 1.91 -0.03 -16.00
CA ASP A 179 2.56 -0.84 -17.04
C ASP A 179 1.75 -0.87 -18.34
N HIS A 180 0.42 -1.00 -18.25
CA HIS A 180 -0.47 -0.94 -19.40
C HIS A 180 -0.41 0.41 -20.12
N LEU A 181 -0.23 1.50 -19.37
CA LEU A 181 -0.10 2.84 -19.93
C LEU A 181 1.28 3.07 -20.57
N LEU A 182 2.35 2.62 -19.91
CA LEU A 182 3.73 2.79 -20.41
C LEU A 182 3.94 2.12 -21.77
N VAL A 183 3.41 0.91 -21.98
CA VAL A 183 3.49 0.20 -23.28
C VAL A 183 2.79 0.96 -24.41
N ARG A 184 1.76 1.75 -24.09
CA ARG A 184 0.98 2.53 -25.06
C ARG A 184 1.63 3.86 -25.42
N ILE A 185 2.68 4.29 -24.72
CA ILE A 185 3.42 5.51 -25.05
C ILE A 185 4.54 5.17 -26.04
N PRO A 186 4.44 5.57 -27.33
CA PRO A 186 5.38 5.14 -28.37
C PRO A 186 6.82 5.60 -28.11
N GLU A 187 6.98 6.72 -27.42
CA GLU A 187 8.29 7.32 -27.07
C GLU A 187 9.03 6.55 -25.96
N ILE A 188 8.36 5.61 -25.29
CA ILE A 188 8.86 4.94 -24.07
C ILE A 188 8.77 3.42 -24.20
N SER A 189 8.00 2.92 -25.16
CA SER A 189 7.87 1.49 -25.46
C SER A 189 9.23 0.77 -25.55
N PRO A 190 9.39 -0.41 -24.91
CA PRO A 190 10.66 -1.13 -24.71
C PRO A 190 11.36 -1.61 -26.00
N LYS A 191 10.79 -1.31 -27.17
CA LYS A 191 11.29 -1.69 -28.49
C LYS A 191 12.51 -0.86 -28.94
N GLN A 192 12.95 0.13 -28.15
CA GLN A 192 14.17 0.91 -28.39
C GLN A 192 15.03 0.97 -27.11
N SER A 193 15.88 -0.03 -26.90
CA SER A 193 16.81 -0.10 -25.75
C SER A 193 18.00 0.85 -25.97
N ASN A 194 17.83 2.11 -25.53
CA ASN A 194 18.93 3.06 -25.33
C ASN A 194 18.89 3.55 -23.87
N ASN A 195 20.03 3.89 -23.27
CA ASN A 195 20.12 4.35 -21.87
C ASN A 195 19.18 5.53 -21.53
N SER A 196 18.79 6.35 -22.52
CA SER A 196 17.83 7.45 -22.33
C SER A 196 16.39 6.99 -22.08
N HIS A 197 15.98 5.84 -22.65
CA HIS A 197 14.64 5.30 -22.47
C HIS A 197 14.47 4.71 -21.08
N GLU A 198 15.46 3.95 -20.60
CA GLU A 198 15.46 3.37 -19.25
C GLU A 198 15.39 4.46 -18.16
N TYR A 199 16.12 5.56 -18.36
CA TYR A 199 16.05 6.73 -17.48
C TYR A 199 14.65 7.37 -17.48
N MET A 200 14.04 7.54 -18.65
CA MET A 200 12.72 8.14 -18.78
C MET A 200 11.63 7.27 -18.13
N GLU A 201 11.67 5.96 -18.35
CA GLU A 201 10.75 5.02 -17.72
C GLU A 201 10.87 5.07 -16.19
N SER A 202 12.10 4.99 -15.67
CA SER A 202 12.37 5.09 -14.24
C SER A 202 11.84 6.41 -13.64
N LEU A 203 12.04 7.53 -14.34
CA LEU A 203 11.48 8.82 -13.92
C LEU A 203 9.96 8.81 -13.87
N ILE A 204 9.29 8.27 -14.89
CA ILE A 204 7.83 8.23 -14.95
C ILE A 204 7.28 7.34 -13.85
N ARG A 205 7.89 6.18 -13.60
CA ARG A 205 7.49 5.30 -12.51
C ARG A 205 7.58 6.04 -11.18
N ARG A 206 8.74 6.63 -10.87
CA ARG A 206 8.95 7.39 -9.63
C ARG A 206 7.95 8.54 -9.46
N HIS A 207 7.69 9.31 -10.53
CA HIS A 207 6.72 10.40 -10.49
C HIS A 207 5.29 9.90 -10.32
N SER A 208 4.92 8.82 -11.01
CA SER A 208 3.61 8.18 -10.90
C SER A 208 3.38 7.69 -9.48
N SER A 209 4.35 6.99 -8.89
CA SER A 209 4.25 6.46 -7.53
C SER A 209 4.17 7.56 -6.49
N THR A 210 4.95 8.64 -6.65
CA THR A 210 4.82 9.85 -5.82
C THR A 210 3.42 10.44 -5.93
N PHE A 211 2.88 10.59 -7.14
CA PHE A 211 1.56 11.16 -7.36
C PHE A 211 0.45 10.29 -6.76
N ILE A 212 0.55 8.97 -6.94
CA ILE A 212 -0.36 7.99 -6.33
C ILE A 212 -0.31 8.09 -4.80
N ALA A 213 0.88 8.15 -4.21
CA ALA A 213 1.03 8.30 -2.76
C ALA A 213 0.41 9.61 -2.25
N LEU A 214 0.66 10.73 -2.92
CA LEU A 214 0.08 12.03 -2.58
C LEU A 214 -1.46 12.05 -2.66
N CYS A 215 -2.02 11.40 -3.68
CA CYS A 215 -3.47 11.32 -3.81
C CYS A 215 -4.09 10.33 -2.80
N THR A 216 -3.36 9.28 -2.42
CA THR A 216 -3.79 8.31 -1.40
C THR A 216 -3.81 8.94 0.00
N THR A 217 -2.80 9.76 0.33
CA THR A 217 -2.70 10.52 1.58
C THR A 217 -3.59 11.78 1.61
N GLY A 218 -4.11 12.20 0.45
CA GLY A 218 -4.93 13.40 0.29
C GLY A 218 -6.25 13.38 1.06
N LYS A 219 -6.83 14.57 1.27
CA LYS A 219 -8.17 14.74 1.91
C LYS A 219 -9.31 14.13 1.09
N SER A 220 -9.11 13.95 -0.22
CA SER A 220 -10.07 13.27 -1.07
C SER A 220 -9.88 11.77 -0.85
N LEU A 221 -10.87 11.11 -0.24
CA LEU A 221 -10.92 9.67 0.03
C LEU A 221 -10.88 8.80 -1.25
N PHE A 222 -10.75 9.41 -2.42
CA PHE A 222 -10.91 8.75 -3.70
C PHE A 222 -9.83 9.21 -4.67
N LEU A 223 -8.91 8.31 -4.94
CA LEU A 223 -8.28 8.21 -6.24
C LEU A 223 -9.29 7.53 -7.17
N ASN A 224 -10.08 8.34 -7.86
CA ASN A 224 -10.73 7.87 -9.08
C ASN A 224 -9.65 7.95 -10.17
N ILE A 225 -9.07 6.84 -10.60
CA ILE A 225 -8.16 6.83 -11.75
C ILE A 225 -8.96 7.25 -12.99
N SER A 226 -10.27 6.99 -13.00
CA SER A 226 -11.21 7.58 -13.95
C SER A 226 -11.20 9.11 -14.00
N LEU A 227 -10.84 9.86 -12.93
CA LEU A 227 -10.66 11.32 -13.01
C LEU A 227 -9.33 11.70 -13.68
N ILE A 228 -8.27 10.91 -13.49
CA ILE A 228 -6.96 11.12 -14.12
C ILE A 228 -7.04 10.76 -15.61
N ILE A 229 -7.73 9.67 -15.97
CA ILE A 229 -7.94 9.25 -17.36
C ILE A 229 -8.95 10.16 -18.07
N ASN A 230 -10.01 10.64 -17.41
CA ASN A 230 -10.97 11.56 -18.03
C ASN A 230 -10.39 12.95 -18.31
N VAL A 231 -9.33 13.38 -17.60
CA VAL A 231 -8.60 14.61 -17.99
C VAL A 231 -7.97 14.47 -19.39
N SER A 232 -7.56 13.25 -19.79
CA SER A 232 -7.12 12.99 -21.18
C SER A 232 -8.28 13.01 -22.18
N LYS A 233 -9.50 12.60 -21.80
CA LYS A 233 -10.67 12.70 -22.68
C LYS A 233 -11.18 14.14 -22.88
N THR A 234 -10.89 15.05 -21.95
CA THR A 234 -11.30 16.47 -22.06
C THR A 234 -10.41 17.35 -22.93
N LYS A 235 -9.38 16.79 -23.60
CA LYS A 235 -8.56 17.54 -24.57
C LYS A 235 -8.98 17.39 -26.03
N ASP A 236 -9.99 16.57 -26.32
CA ASP A 236 -10.54 16.38 -27.68
C ASP A 236 -11.94 16.99 -27.86
N ILE A 237 -12.16 18.21 -27.34
CA ILE A 237 -13.31 19.08 -27.71
C ILE A 237 -12.81 20.49 -27.97
#